data_AF-A0A183VDI6-F1
#
_entry.id   AF-A0A183VDI6-F1
#
_cell.length_a   1.000
_cell.length_b   1.000
_cell.length_c   1.000
_cell.angle_alpha   90.00
_cell.angle_beta   90.00
_cell.angle_gamma   90.00
#
_symmetry.space_group_name_H-M   'P 1'
#
loop_
_entity.id
_entity.type
_entity.pdbx_description
1 polymer ?
#
loop_
_entity_poly.entity_id
_entity_poly.type
_entity_poly.pdbx_seq_one_letter_code
_entity_poly.pdbx_strand_id
1 'polypeptide(L)'
;MVKETDFEEGLKLIRLVEVLSGKSLGRFNKRVTFRSQKLENISLALNFLENEEHIKIVSIDSSAILDKNLKLILGLVWTLILHYSISKADWELPDYTQIEQVPDRTPKQKLMMWIKAKLPPGLPLNNFTSDWNDGVLLGALVDSCAPDLHIGWRDWIPANALHSTRTAMQLAEQHLDVAPLITPEELINPAVDEKSVMTYLAQFPQAHYKPAMGRVANVDTSPIVGTSTTFIVHTVNAVLEPDVLIRGPDRFPVNVEMHKVSSNVCEVKYKPQQKGEYEVGAHCCLFL
;
A
#
# COMPACT_ATOMS: atom_id res chain seq x y z
N MET A 1 -2.74 10.70 -9.50
CA MET A 1 -3.06 10.32 -10.89
C MET A 1 -2.31 11.26 -11.84
N VAL A 2 -1.57 10.71 -12.81
CA VAL A 2 -0.81 11.48 -13.82
C VAL A 2 -1.80 12.22 -14.72
N LYS A 3 -1.57 13.52 -14.96
CA LYS A 3 -2.32 14.35 -15.92
C LYS A 3 -1.61 14.36 -17.27
N GLU A 4 -2.37 14.48 -18.35
CA GLU A 4 -1.82 14.58 -19.72
C GLU A 4 -0.82 15.73 -19.91
N THR A 5 -0.90 16.76 -19.08
CA THR A 5 0.00 17.93 -19.11
C THR A 5 1.23 17.78 -18.24
N ASP A 6 1.33 16.75 -17.39
CA ASP A 6 2.42 16.64 -16.42
C ASP A 6 3.80 16.51 -17.07
N PHE A 7 3.88 15.87 -18.24
CA PHE A 7 5.13 15.63 -18.94
C PHE A 7 5.38 16.58 -20.12
N GLU A 8 4.50 17.56 -20.35
CA GLU A 8 4.55 18.47 -21.51
C GLU A 8 5.89 19.23 -21.62
N GLU A 9 6.48 19.60 -20.48
CA GLU A 9 7.76 20.33 -20.43
C GLU A 9 8.99 19.42 -20.32
N GLY A 10 8.79 18.11 -20.20
CA GLY A 10 9.84 17.11 -19.95
C GLY A 10 10.46 17.14 -18.54
N LEU A 11 10.29 18.22 -17.77
CA LEU A 11 10.92 18.38 -16.45
C LEU A 11 10.48 17.33 -15.42
N LYS A 12 9.17 17.08 -15.29
CA LYS A 12 8.67 16.05 -14.37
C LYS A 12 9.07 14.65 -14.82
N LEU A 13 9.13 14.41 -16.14
CA LEU A 13 9.57 13.13 -16.70
C LEU A 13 11.04 12.89 -16.37
N ILE A 14 11.91 13.87 -16.61
CA ILE A 14 13.33 13.81 -16.24
C ILE A 14 13.45 13.49 -14.75
N ARG A 15 12.76 14.24 -13.88
CA ARG A 15 12.84 14.04 -12.44
C ARG A 15 12.38 12.65 -12.02
N LEU A 16 11.31 12.14 -12.62
CA LEU A 16 10.82 10.79 -12.38
C LEU A 16 11.88 9.75 -12.77
N VAL A 17 12.48 9.87 -13.95
CA VAL A 17 13.51 8.95 -14.43
C VAL A 17 14.76 9.00 -13.55
N GLU A 18 15.19 10.19 -13.09
CA GLU A 18 16.31 10.31 -12.15
C GLU A 18 16.03 9.59 -10.83
N VAL A 19 14.83 9.76 -10.27
CA VAL A 19 14.43 9.11 -9.01
C VAL A 19 14.35 7.59 -9.17
N LEU A 20 13.77 7.10 -10.27
CA LEU A 20 13.64 5.66 -10.52
C LEU A 20 14.98 4.97 -10.82
N SER A 21 15.83 5.59 -11.63
CA SER A 21 17.13 5.03 -12.01
C SER A 21 18.21 5.22 -10.94
N GLY A 22 18.05 6.22 -10.06
CA GLY A 22 19.09 6.66 -9.13
C GLY A 22 20.27 7.38 -9.83
N LYS A 23 20.13 7.70 -11.12
CA LYS A 23 21.17 8.31 -11.96
C LYS A 23 20.77 9.72 -12.41
N SER A 24 21.75 10.60 -12.61
CA SER A 24 21.53 11.96 -13.10
C SER A 24 21.45 11.97 -14.63
N LEU A 25 20.44 12.64 -15.18
CA LEU A 25 20.29 12.82 -16.64
C LEU A 25 21.17 13.94 -17.22
N GLY A 26 21.93 14.64 -16.35
CA GLY A 26 22.90 15.65 -16.75
C GLY A 26 22.27 17.03 -16.99
N ARG A 27 22.66 17.70 -18.07
CA ARG A 27 22.19 19.07 -18.37
C ARG A 27 20.94 19.03 -19.24
N PHE A 28 19.90 19.71 -18.78
CA PHE A 28 18.62 19.90 -19.48
C PHE A 28 18.11 21.34 -19.33
N ASN A 29 17.13 21.73 -20.15
CA ASN A 29 16.57 23.07 -20.16
C ASN A 29 15.67 23.28 -18.93
N LYS A 30 16.09 24.12 -17.98
CA LYS A 30 15.33 24.41 -16.74
C LYS A 30 14.23 25.46 -16.92
N ARG A 31 14.41 26.39 -17.85
CA ARG A 31 13.41 27.42 -18.20
C ARG A 31 12.90 27.10 -19.59
N VAL A 32 11.71 26.52 -19.65
CA VAL A 32 11.14 25.95 -20.87
C VAL A 32 10.06 26.89 -21.38
N THR A 33 10.39 27.66 -22.41
CA THR A 33 9.44 28.59 -23.06
C THR A 33 9.13 28.17 -24.48
N PHE A 34 10.10 27.59 -25.18
CA PHE A 34 9.98 27.23 -26.59
C PHE A 34 9.66 25.74 -26.78
N ARG A 35 8.91 25.43 -27.85
CA ARG A 35 8.57 24.05 -28.23
C ARG A 35 9.82 23.18 -28.41
N SER A 36 10.89 23.73 -28.97
CA SER A 36 12.18 23.04 -29.13
C SER A 36 12.78 22.59 -27.80
N GLN A 37 12.76 23.45 -26.78
CA GLN A 37 13.28 23.13 -25.44
C GLN A 37 12.47 22.00 -24.77
N LYS A 38 11.14 21.98 -24.98
CA LYS A 38 10.28 20.89 -24.51
C LYS A 38 10.68 19.56 -25.16
N LEU A 39 10.82 19.55 -26.48
CA LEU A 39 11.23 18.36 -27.25
C LEU A 39 12.61 17.86 -26.83
N GLU A 40 13.59 18.75 -26.66
CA GLU A 40 14.93 18.39 -26.19
C GLU A 40 14.90 17.70 -24.83
N ASN A 41 14.16 18.26 -23.86
CA ASN A 41 14.03 17.67 -22.52
C ASN A 41 13.38 16.29 -22.56
N ILE A 42 12.30 16.13 -23.34
CA ILE A 42 11.60 14.86 -23.45
C ILE A 42 12.47 13.82 -24.15
N SER A 43 13.10 14.19 -25.28
CA SER A 43 14.02 13.31 -26.02
C SER A 43 15.19 12.86 -25.16
N LEU A 44 15.74 13.74 -24.31
CA LEU A 44 16.79 13.37 -23.36
C LEU A 44 16.33 12.24 -22.42
N ALA A 45 15.14 12.36 -21.85
CA ALA A 45 14.61 11.35 -20.94
C ALA A 45 14.32 10.02 -21.65
N LEU A 46 13.75 10.04 -22.86
CA LEU A 46 13.47 8.83 -23.64
C LEU A 46 14.77 8.13 -24.06
N ASN A 47 15.74 8.88 -24.57
CA ASN A 47 17.06 8.35 -24.95
C ASN A 47 17.80 7.74 -23.76
N PHE A 48 17.69 8.35 -22.58
CA PHE A 48 18.27 7.81 -21.36
C PHE A 48 17.65 6.45 -21.01
N LEU A 49 16.31 6.34 -21.05
CA LEU A 49 15.61 5.09 -20.75
C LEU A 49 15.97 3.95 -21.72
N GLU A 50 16.12 4.25 -23.01
CA GLU A 50 16.52 3.25 -24.02
C GLU A 50 17.99 2.85 -23.92
N ASN A 51 18.90 3.83 -23.82
CA ASN A 51 20.34 3.59 -23.94
C ASN A 51 20.99 3.19 -22.62
N GLU A 52 20.58 3.79 -21.50
CA GLU A 52 21.24 3.62 -20.18
C GLU A 52 20.53 2.61 -19.28
N GLU A 53 19.19 2.54 -19.36
CA GLU A 53 18.39 1.57 -18.58
C GLU A 53 17.95 0.37 -19.43
N HIS A 54 18.25 0.36 -20.74
CA HIS A 54 17.92 -0.71 -21.67
C HIS A 54 16.42 -1.08 -21.69
N ILE A 55 15.57 -0.08 -21.48
CA ILE A 55 14.11 -0.24 -21.46
C ILE A 55 13.61 -0.14 -22.90
N LYS A 56 12.88 -1.17 -23.35
CA LYS A 56 12.21 -1.15 -24.66
C LYS A 56 11.03 -0.18 -24.63
N ILE A 57 11.24 1.03 -25.11
CA ILE A 57 10.17 2.01 -25.31
C ILE A 57 9.49 1.69 -26.65
N VAL A 58 8.19 1.38 -26.61
CA VAL A 58 7.43 0.99 -27.79
C VAL A 58 6.50 2.12 -28.22
N SER A 59 6.72 2.62 -29.43
CA SER A 59 5.78 3.50 -30.14
C SER A 59 5.46 4.83 -29.47
N ILE A 60 6.42 5.42 -28.74
CA ILE A 60 6.30 6.79 -28.21
C ILE A 60 7.55 7.60 -28.55
N ASP A 61 7.33 8.78 -29.11
CA ASP A 61 8.35 9.77 -29.39
C ASP A 61 8.12 11.04 -28.54
N SER A 62 9.05 11.99 -28.62
CA SER A 62 8.94 13.23 -27.85
C SER A 62 7.75 14.10 -28.29
N SER A 63 7.32 13.99 -29.55
CA SER A 63 6.14 14.68 -30.08
C SER A 63 4.85 14.16 -29.44
N ALA A 64 4.68 12.85 -29.28
CA ALA A 64 3.50 12.25 -28.66
C ALA A 64 3.25 12.74 -27.23
N ILE A 65 4.32 12.92 -26.45
CA ILE A 65 4.24 13.44 -25.08
C ILE A 65 3.88 14.94 -25.10
N LEU A 66 4.55 15.69 -25.97
CA LEU A 66 4.33 17.13 -26.11
C LEU A 66 2.90 17.46 -26.59
N ASP A 67 2.37 16.64 -27.49
CA ASP A 67 1.02 16.77 -28.04
C ASP A 67 -0.04 16.08 -27.13
N LYS A 68 0.35 15.68 -25.91
CA LYS A 68 -0.54 15.19 -24.84
C LYS A 68 -1.30 13.92 -25.21
N ASN A 69 -0.67 13.02 -25.96
CA ASN A 69 -1.28 11.73 -26.29
C ASN A 69 -1.34 10.84 -25.02
N LEU A 70 -2.43 10.95 -24.27
CA LEU A 70 -2.62 10.28 -23.00
C LEU A 70 -2.44 8.76 -23.09
N LYS A 71 -2.90 8.14 -24.18
CA LYS A 71 -2.76 6.68 -24.39
C LYS A 71 -1.29 6.26 -24.42
N LEU A 72 -0.45 7.01 -25.12
CA LEU A 72 0.98 6.73 -25.21
C LEU A 72 1.69 7.08 -23.89
N ILE A 73 1.31 8.20 -23.25
CA ILE A 73 1.84 8.58 -21.93
C ILE A 73 1.56 7.49 -20.88
N LEU A 74 0.33 6.97 -20.81
CA LEU A 74 -0.02 5.87 -19.92
C LEU A 74 0.76 4.58 -20.27
N GLY A 75 0.99 4.34 -21.56
CA GLY A 75 1.86 3.25 -22.02
C GLY A 75 3.29 3.38 -21.49
N LEU A 76 3.88 4.57 -21.58
CA LEU A 76 5.21 4.86 -21.04
C LEU A 76 5.26 4.68 -19.52
N VAL A 77 4.31 5.27 -18.79
CA VAL A 77 4.22 5.14 -17.32
C VAL A 77 4.13 3.68 -16.91
N TRP A 78 3.30 2.89 -17.61
CA TRP A 78 3.23 1.45 -17.38
C TRP A 78 4.56 0.75 -17.61
N THR A 79 5.28 1.06 -18.70
CA THR A 79 6.61 0.48 -18.97
C THR A 79 7.58 0.78 -17.83
N LEU A 80 7.53 1.99 -17.27
CA LEU A 80 8.35 2.36 -16.11
C LEU A 80 7.96 1.57 -14.85
N ILE A 81 6.67 1.46 -14.53
CA ILE A 81 6.18 0.67 -13.39
C ILE A 81 6.60 -0.80 -13.53
N LEU A 82 6.35 -1.40 -14.70
CA LEU A 82 6.71 -2.78 -14.99
C LEU A 82 8.21 -3.02 -14.83
N HIS A 83 9.04 -2.09 -15.30
CA HIS A 83 10.50 -2.22 -15.21
C HIS A 83 10.99 -2.06 -13.76
N TYR A 84 10.67 -0.94 -13.11
CA TYR A 84 11.26 -0.58 -11.81
C TYR A 84 10.60 -1.27 -10.62
N SER A 85 9.27 -1.40 -10.61
CA SER A 85 8.54 -1.95 -9.47
C SER A 85 8.47 -3.49 -9.49
N ILE A 86 8.60 -4.12 -10.66
CA ILE A 86 8.42 -5.57 -10.81
C ILE A 86 9.66 -6.25 -11.37
N SER A 87 10.16 -5.80 -12.53
CA SER A 87 11.23 -6.51 -13.25
C SER A 87 12.57 -6.43 -12.51
N LYS A 88 13.02 -5.21 -12.22
CA LYS A 88 14.31 -4.89 -11.58
C LYS A 88 14.29 -5.09 -10.06
N ALA A 89 13.11 -5.14 -9.45
CA ALA A 89 12.97 -5.28 -8.01
C ALA A 89 13.53 -6.62 -7.53
N ASP A 90 14.43 -6.58 -6.55
CA ASP A 90 14.94 -7.80 -5.92
C ASP A 90 13.98 -8.22 -4.81
N TRP A 91 13.35 -9.38 -4.97
CA TRP A 91 12.35 -9.89 -4.03
C TRP A 91 12.85 -11.21 -3.45
N GLU A 92 12.83 -11.32 -2.13
CA GLU A 92 13.09 -12.59 -1.47
C GLU A 92 11.96 -13.57 -1.82
N LEU A 93 12.30 -14.59 -2.61
CA LEU A 93 11.42 -15.72 -2.88
C LEU A 93 11.74 -16.83 -1.86
N PRO A 94 10.73 -17.51 -1.28
CA PRO A 94 10.98 -18.62 -0.37
C PRO A 94 11.76 -19.77 -1.04
N ASP A 95 12.68 -20.39 -0.31
CA ASP A 95 13.65 -21.39 -0.81
C ASP A 95 13.05 -22.58 -1.59
N TYR A 96 11.80 -22.96 -1.32
CA TYR A 96 11.12 -24.06 -2.02
C TYR A 96 10.63 -23.67 -3.44
N THR A 97 10.76 -22.40 -3.83
CA THR A 97 10.47 -21.93 -5.20
C THR A 97 11.67 -21.99 -6.14
N GLN A 98 12.76 -22.66 -5.72
CA GLN A 98 13.89 -23.11 -6.56
C GLN A 98 13.48 -24.15 -7.62
N ILE A 99 12.30 -24.00 -8.22
CA ILE A 99 12.06 -24.49 -9.56
C ILE A 99 13.07 -23.75 -10.42
N GLU A 100 14.07 -24.52 -10.81
CA GLU A 100 15.18 -24.22 -11.72
C GLU A 100 14.87 -23.07 -12.67
N GLN A 101 15.88 -22.23 -12.86
CA GLN A 101 15.96 -21.13 -13.82
C GLN A 101 15.11 -21.37 -15.06
N VAL A 102 13.84 -20.94 -15.03
CA VAL A 102 13.04 -20.83 -16.25
C VAL A 102 13.61 -19.59 -16.93
N PRO A 103 14.36 -19.75 -18.03
CA PRO A 103 14.86 -18.60 -18.75
C PRO A 103 13.62 -17.90 -19.31
N ASP A 104 13.52 -16.59 -19.12
CA ASP A 104 12.40 -15.75 -19.57
C ASP A 104 11.08 -15.86 -18.78
N ARG A 105 11.14 -15.70 -17.45
CA ARG A 105 9.95 -15.38 -16.66
C ARG A 105 9.51 -13.94 -16.94
N THR A 106 8.27 -13.75 -17.38
CA THR A 106 7.71 -12.40 -17.53
C THR A 106 7.54 -11.73 -16.16
N PRO A 107 7.60 -10.38 -16.08
CA PRO A 107 7.41 -9.66 -14.82
C PRO A 107 6.06 -9.98 -14.15
N LYS A 108 5.01 -10.19 -14.96
CA LYS A 108 3.69 -10.62 -14.49
C LYS A 108 3.75 -11.98 -13.75
N GLN A 109 4.43 -12.96 -14.34
CA GLN A 109 4.58 -14.28 -13.71
C GLN A 109 5.41 -14.19 -12.43
N LYS A 110 6.45 -13.35 -12.41
CA LYS A 110 7.25 -13.09 -11.21
C LYS A 110 6.37 -12.60 -10.05
N LEU A 111 5.54 -11.58 -10.28
CA LEU A 111 4.59 -11.07 -9.27
C LEU A 111 3.59 -12.15 -8.83
N MET A 112 3.03 -12.86 -9.80
CA MET A 112 2.08 -13.95 -9.56
C MET A 112 2.66 -15.01 -8.63
N MET A 113 3.90 -15.46 -8.88
CA MET A 113 4.57 -16.47 -8.05
C MET A 113 4.85 -15.97 -6.64
N TRP A 114 5.31 -14.72 -6.50
CA TRP A 114 5.57 -14.15 -5.18
C TRP A 114 4.28 -14.12 -4.35
N ILE A 115 3.17 -13.68 -4.92
CA ILE A 115 1.87 -13.65 -4.22
C ILE A 115 1.42 -15.07 -3.88
N LYS A 116 1.50 -16.02 -4.82
CA LYS A 116 1.16 -17.43 -4.55
C LYS A 116 1.96 -18.02 -3.40
N ALA A 117 3.24 -17.65 -3.29
CA ALA A 117 4.09 -18.13 -2.21
C ALA A 117 3.70 -17.53 -0.83
N LYS A 118 3.05 -16.37 -0.81
CA LYS A 118 2.51 -15.74 0.41
C LYS A 118 1.12 -16.22 0.77
N LEU A 119 0.29 -16.59 -0.20
CA LEU A 119 -1.08 -17.01 0.06
C LEU A 119 -1.14 -18.42 0.70
N PRO A 120 -2.14 -18.68 1.57
CA PRO A 120 -2.39 -20.02 2.09
C PRO A 120 -2.80 -20.98 0.96
N PRO A 121 -2.57 -22.30 1.13
CA PRO A 121 -2.93 -23.29 0.13
C PRO A 121 -4.44 -23.33 -0.09
N GLY A 122 -4.86 -23.58 -1.35
CA GLY A 122 -6.26 -23.73 -1.73
C GLY A 122 -6.93 -22.47 -2.26
N LEU A 123 -6.30 -21.28 -2.15
CA LEU A 123 -6.81 -20.07 -2.78
C LEU A 123 -6.41 -20.00 -4.27
N PRO A 124 -7.37 -19.90 -5.20
CA PRO A 124 -7.06 -19.80 -6.62
C PRO A 124 -6.54 -18.39 -6.95
N LEU A 125 -5.38 -18.31 -7.57
CA LEU A 125 -4.85 -17.08 -8.15
C LEU A 125 -4.37 -17.34 -9.58
N ASN A 126 -5.08 -16.77 -10.55
CA ASN A 126 -4.91 -17.00 -11.98
C ASN A 126 -4.73 -15.69 -12.76
N ASN A 127 -5.29 -14.58 -12.29
CA ASN A 127 -5.24 -13.27 -12.95
C ASN A 127 -5.04 -12.10 -11.97
N PHE A 128 -4.85 -10.90 -12.52
CA PHE A 128 -4.84 -9.63 -11.79
C PHE A 128 -6.10 -8.82 -12.10
N THR A 129 -7.24 -9.49 -12.26
CA THR A 129 -8.53 -8.86 -12.53
C THR A 129 -9.61 -9.48 -11.64
N SER A 130 -10.41 -10.41 -12.16
CA SER A 130 -11.61 -10.93 -11.50
C SER A 130 -11.34 -11.66 -10.19
N ASP A 131 -10.17 -12.28 -10.05
CA ASP A 131 -9.83 -13.04 -8.84
C ASP A 131 -9.75 -12.16 -7.59
N TRP A 132 -9.60 -10.84 -7.76
CA TRP A 132 -9.48 -9.87 -6.67
C TRP A 132 -10.82 -9.21 -6.30
N ASN A 133 -11.89 -9.46 -7.07
CA ASN A 133 -13.10 -8.68 -6.97
C ASN A 133 -13.94 -8.94 -5.70
N ASP A 134 -13.71 -10.05 -4.99
CA ASP A 134 -14.43 -10.38 -3.76
C ASP A 134 -13.71 -9.91 -2.48
N GLY A 135 -12.50 -9.38 -2.61
CA GLY A 135 -11.66 -8.93 -1.50
C GLY A 135 -10.99 -10.04 -0.68
N VAL A 136 -11.29 -11.32 -0.94
CA VAL A 136 -10.77 -12.46 -0.16
C VAL A 136 -9.28 -12.63 -0.38
N LEU A 137 -8.82 -12.62 -1.63
CA LEU A 137 -7.38 -12.72 -1.94
C LEU A 137 -6.57 -11.56 -1.35
N LEU A 138 -7.13 -10.35 -1.36
CA LEU A 138 -6.47 -9.20 -0.76
C LEU A 138 -6.39 -9.35 0.76
N GLY A 139 -7.48 -9.74 1.42
CA GLY A 139 -7.49 -10.01 2.86
C GLY A 139 -6.46 -11.07 3.25
N ALA A 140 -6.40 -12.18 2.51
CA ALA A 140 -5.44 -13.26 2.73
C ALA A 140 -3.98 -12.81 2.53
N LEU A 141 -3.72 -11.95 1.53
CA LEU A 141 -2.39 -11.41 1.29
C LEU A 141 -1.94 -10.48 2.42
N VAL A 142 -2.82 -9.56 2.85
CA VAL A 142 -2.52 -8.64 3.97
C VAL A 142 -2.30 -9.41 5.26
N ASP A 143 -3.15 -10.40 5.57
CA ASP A 143 -3.02 -11.27 6.75
C ASP A 143 -1.71 -12.07 6.73
N SER A 144 -1.26 -12.54 5.56
CA SER A 144 0.04 -13.21 5.41
C SER A 144 1.24 -12.28 5.61
N CYS A 145 1.13 -11.03 5.16
CA CYS A 145 2.16 -10.00 5.37
C CYS A 145 2.15 -9.40 6.79
N ALA A 146 1.02 -9.48 7.50
CA ALA A 146 0.78 -8.89 8.81
C ALA A 146 -0.06 -9.83 9.71
N PRO A 147 0.50 -10.97 10.15
CA PRO A 147 -0.27 -12.05 10.79
C PRO A 147 -0.92 -11.67 12.14
N ASP A 148 -0.40 -10.66 12.84
CA ASP A 148 -0.96 -10.25 14.14
C ASP A 148 -2.30 -9.48 14.02
N LEU A 149 -2.69 -9.09 12.80
CA LEU A 149 -3.92 -8.33 12.58
C LEU A 149 -5.19 -9.18 12.63
N HIS A 150 -5.07 -10.49 12.43
CA HIS A 150 -6.19 -11.46 12.48
C HIS A 150 -7.44 -10.97 11.73
N ILE A 151 -7.31 -10.72 10.42
CA ILE A 151 -8.30 -9.99 9.61
C ILE A 151 -9.64 -10.74 9.47
N GLY A 152 -9.66 -12.05 9.77
CA GLY A 152 -10.88 -12.88 9.66
C GLY A 152 -11.33 -13.07 8.20
N TRP A 153 -10.42 -12.92 7.24
CA TRP A 153 -10.72 -12.98 5.81
C TRP A 153 -11.34 -14.31 5.35
N ARG A 154 -11.15 -15.39 6.10
CA ARG A 154 -11.71 -16.72 5.81
C ARG A 154 -13.24 -16.75 5.83
N ASP A 155 -13.87 -15.85 6.58
CA ASP A 155 -15.33 -15.77 6.71
C ASP A 155 -15.94 -14.73 5.75
N TRP A 156 -15.11 -14.08 4.92
CA TRP A 156 -15.58 -13.07 3.97
C TRP A 156 -16.31 -13.71 2.80
N ILE A 157 -17.35 -13.01 2.35
CA ILE A 157 -18.21 -13.44 1.25
C ILE A 157 -18.29 -12.37 0.17
N PRO A 158 -18.48 -12.73 -1.11
CA PRO A 158 -18.52 -11.77 -2.21
C PRO A 158 -19.57 -10.66 -2.04
N ALA A 159 -20.67 -10.92 -1.33
CA ALA A 159 -21.70 -9.91 -1.06
C ALA A 159 -21.18 -8.70 -0.25
N ASN A 160 -20.09 -8.87 0.52
CA ASN A 160 -19.48 -7.83 1.34
C ASN A 160 -18.15 -7.32 0.76
N ALA A 161 -17.84 -7.64 -0.50
CA ALA A 161 -16.55 -7.37 -1.14
C ALA A 161 -16.04 -5.94 -0.94
N LEU A 162 -16.92 -4.94 -1.05
CA LEU A 162 -16.52 -3.54 -0.87
C LEU A 162 -16.01 -3.25 0.55
N HIS A 163 -16.71 -3.75 1.56
CA HIS A 163 -16.32 -3.57 2.96
C HIS A 163 -15.01 -4.33 3.25
N SER A 164 -14.97 -5.61 2.85
CA SER A 164 -13.80 -6.48 2.97
C SER A 164 -12.54 -5.87 2.33
N THR A 165 -12.64 -5.45 1.07
CA THR A 165 -11.54 -4.82 0.35
C THR A 165 -11.10 -3.51 1.01
N ARG A 166 -12.05 -2.65 1.41
CA ARG A 166 -11.70 -1.40 2.10
C ARG A 166 -10.94 -1.65 3.40
N THR A 167 -11.40 -2.60 4.21
CA THR A 167 -10.72 -3.01 5.45
C THR A 167 -9.31 -3.50 5.17
N ALA A 168 -9.13 -4.40 4.19
CA ALA A 168 -7.81 -4.93 3.84
C ALA A 168 -6.85 -3.83 3.36
N MET A 169 -7.32 -2.89 2.52
CA MET A 169 -6.51 -1.78 2.02
C MET A 169 -6.10 -0.80 3.13
N GLN A 170 -7.01 -0.48 4.05
CA GLN A 170 -6.71 0.37 5.21
C GLN A 170 -5.63 -0.26 6.09
N LEU A 171 -5.73 -1.57 6.35
CA LEU A 171 -4.73 -2.29 7.13
C LEU A 171 -3.38 -2.35 6.40
N ALA A 172 -3.38 -2.55 5.09
CA ALA A 172 -2.16 -2.52 4.28
C ALA A 172 -1.47 -1.14 4.32
N GLU A 173 -2.23 -0.06 4.24
CA GLU A 173 -1.69 1.29 4.36
C GLU A 173 -1.10 1.55 5.75
N GLN A 174 -1.83 1.19 6.82
CA GLN A 174 -1.43 1.47 8.20
C GLN A 174 -0.25 0.62 8.68
N HIS A 175 -0.23 -0.67 8.30
CA HIS A 175 0.70 -1.64 8.88
C HIS A 175 1.76 -2.16 7.90
N LEU A 176 1.60 -1.95 6.59
CA LEU A 176 2.51 -2.46 5.58
C LEU A 176 3.14 -1.36 4.72
N ASP A 177 2.77 -0.09 4.95
CA ASP A 177 3.22 1.07 4.15
C ASP A 177 2.82 0.97 2.68
N VAL A 178 1.72 0.25 2.38
CA VAL A 178 1.20 0.06 1.03
C VAL A 178 0.22 1.17 0.69
N ALA A 179 0.60 2.05 -0.24
CA ALA A 179 -0.25 3.17 -0.61
C ALA A 179 -1.48 2.72 -1.42
N PRO A 180 -2.68 3.31 -1.21
CA PRO A 180 -3.90 2.99 -1.94
C PRO A 180 -3.88 3.61 -3.36
N LEU A 181 -3.10 3.03 -4.26
CA LEU A 181 -2.95 3.49 -5.66
C LEU A 181 -4.17 3.20 -6.55
N ILE A 182 -5.05 2.31 -6.08
CA ILE A 182 -6.36 1.98 -6.65
C ILE A 182 -7.39 2.12 -5.52
N THR A 183 -8.64 2.46 -5.84
CA THR A 183 -9.72 2.49 -4.83
C THR A 183 -10.31 1.10 -4.60
N PRO A 184 -10.94 0.84 -3.44
CA PRO A 184 -11.69 -0.41 -3.21
C PRO A 184 -12.74 -0.67 -4.29
N GLU A 185 -13.47 0.38 -4.70
CA GLU A 185 -14.51 0.34 -5.71
C GLU A 185 -13.97 -0.05 -7.10
N GLU A 186 -12.79 0.47 -7.46
CA GLU A 186 -12.11 0.11 -8.71
C GLU A 186 -11.58 -1.32 -8.66
N LEU A 187 -10.99 -1.76 -7.53
CA LEU A 187 -10.43 -3.11 -7.41
C LEU A 187 -11.52 -4.20 -7.50
N ILE A 188 -12.71 -3.94 -6.96
CA ILE A 188 -13.83 -4.89 -7.02
C ILE A 188 -14.62 -4.83 -8.34
N ASN A 189 -14.28 -3.90 -9.23
CA ASN A 189 -14.99 -3.74 -10.49
C ASN A 189 -14.70 -4.95 -11.40
N PRO A 190 -15.72 -5.64 -11.95
CA PRO A 190 -15.53 -6.71 -12.93
C PRO A 190 -14.75 -6.31 -14.18
N ALA A 191 -14.74 -5.01 -14.51
CA ALA A 191 -14.00 -4.43 -15.62
C ALA A 191 -12.67 -3.76 -15.19
N VAL A 192 -12.14 -4.11 -14.02
CA VAL A 192 -10.87 -3.55 -13.53
C VAL A 192 -9.72 -3.80 -14.52
N ASP A 193 -8.89 -2.78 -14.72
CA ASP A 193 -7.71 -2.87 -15.56
C ASP A 193 -6.58 -3.65 -14.85
N GLU A 194 -6.06 -4.66 -15.54
CA GLU A 194 -5.04 -5.57 -15.01
C GLU A 194 -3.77 -4.84 -14.54
N LYS A 195 -3.36 -3.81 -15.28
CA LYS A 195 -2.14 -3.05 -14.99
C LYS A 195 -2.28 -2.23 -13.72
N SER A 196 -3.47 -1.71 -13.46
CA SER A 196 -3.80 -0.96 -12.25
C SER A 196 -3.73 -1.86 -11.01
N VAL A 197 -4.30 -3.08 -11.09
CA VAL A 197 -4.19 -4.08 -10.01
C VAL A 197 -2.74 -4.51 -9.78
N MET A 198 -2.00 -4.81 -10.85
CA MET A 198 -0.57 -5.15 -10.75
C MET A 198 0.24 -4.02 -10.11
N THR A 199 -0.04 -2.76 -10.46
CA THR A 199 0.64 -1.58 -9.90
C THR A 199 0.44 -1.50 -8.39
N TYR A 200 -0.79 -1.70 -7.92
CA TYR A 200 -1.09 -1.70 -6.49
C TYR A 200 -0.39 -2.87 -5.76
N LEU A 201 -0.51 -4.09 -6.29
CA LEU A 201 0.02 -5.30 -5.65
C LEU A 201 1.55 -5.40 -5.68
N ALA A 202 2.22 -4.76 -6.65
CA ALA A 202 3.67 -4.73 -6.73
C ALA A 202 4.36 -4.01 -5.56
N GLN A 203 3.60 -3.33 -4.69
CA GLN A 203 4.11 -2.73 -3.45
C GLN A 203 4.36 -3.76 -2.34
N PHE A 204 3.58 -4.87 -2.30
CA PHE A 204 3.62 -5.85 -1.22
C PHE A 204 4.97 -6.56 -1.04
N PRO A 205 5.73 -6.92 -2.10
CA PRO A 205 7.06 -7.51 -1.94
C PRO A 205 8.06 -6.67 -1.16
N GLN A 206 7.90 -5.35 -1.15
CA GLN A 206 8.76 -4.41 -0.45
C GLN A 206 8.08 -3.80 0.79
N ALA A 207 6.89 -4.29 1.14
CA ALA A 207 6.15 -3.79 2.27
C ALA A 207 6.90 -4.01 3.58
N HIS A 208 6.95 -2.96 4.40
CA HIS A 208 7.57 -3.02 5.71
C HIS A 208 6.49 -3.23 6.77
N TYR A 209 6.49 -4.42 7.37
CA TYR A 209 5.56 -4.70 8.46
C TYR A 209 5.89 -3.85 9.68
N LYS A 210 4.96 -2.96 10.02
CA LYS A 210 4.92 -2.16 11.24
C LYS A 210 3.99 -2.89 12.21
N PRO A 211 4.52 -3.79 13.07
CA PRO A 211 3.67 -4.51 14.02
C PRO A 211 2.94 -3.50 14.88
N ALA A 212 1.67 -3.80 15.17
CA ALA A 212 0.92 -3.02 16.14
C ALA A 212 1.69 -3.07 17.46
N MET A 213 2.15 -1.93 17.96
CA MET A 213 2.93 -1.86 19.20
C MET A 213 2.12 -2.32 20.44
N GLY A 214 0.81 -2.46 20.26
CA GLY A 214 -0.09 -3.13 21.18
C GLY A 214 -1.47 -3.38 20.56
N ARG A 215 -2.35 -4.03 21.31
CA ARG A 215 -3.77 -4.23 20.96
C ARG A 215 -4.66 -3.90 22.15
N VAL A 216 -5.85 -3.40 21.87
CA VAL A 216 -6.89 -3.19 22.88
C VAL A 216 -7.84 -4.40 22.88
N ALA A 217 -8.15 -4.92 24.06
CA ALA A 217 -9.02 -6.06 24.26
C ALA A 217 -10.06 -5.75 25.35
N ASN A 218 -11.15 -6.52 25.36
CA ASN A 218 -12.21 -6.43 26.38
C ASN A 218 -12.85 -5.04 26.49
N VAL A 219 -12.95 -4.30 25.38
CA VAL A 219 -13.68 -3.02 25.35
C VAL A 219 -15.17 -3.31 25.50
N ASP A 220 -15.76 -2.79 26.58
CA ASP A 220 -17.20 -2.81 26.78
C ASP A 220 -17.88 -1.91 25.73
N THR A 221 -18.71 -2.51 24.88
CA THR A 221 -19.43 -1.83 23.80
C THR A 221 -20.71 -1.16 24.27
N SER A 222 -21.14 -1.36 25.52
CA SER A 222 -22.36 -0.78 26.08
C SER A 222 -22.15 -0.28 27.52
N PRO A 223 -21.20 0.64 27.75
CA PRO A 223 -20.88 1.10 29.09
C PRO A 223 -21.98 1.99 29.68
N ILE A 224 -22.21 1.87 30.98
CA ILE A 224 -23.26 2.59 31.69
C ILE A 224 -22.73 3.94 32.16
N VAL A 225 -23.41 5.03 31.79
CA VAL A 225 -23.09 6.39 32.25
C VAL A 225 -23.09 6.44 33.78
N GLY A 226 -22.02 7.00 34.35
CA GLY A 226 -21.84 7.11 35.80
C GLY A 226 -21.18 5.89 36.45
N THR A 227 -20.99 4.79 35.73
CA THR A 227 -20.36 3.55 36.23
C THR A 227 -18.98 3.40 35.63
N SER A 228 -17.99 3.01 36.43
CA SER A 228 -16.64 2.74 35.89
C SER A 228 -16.65 1.46 35.07
N THR A 229 -15.99 1.51 33.91
CA THR A 229 -15.75 0.34 33.04
C THR A 229 -14.25 0.24 32.75
N THR A 230 -13.82 -0.96 32.35
CA THR A 230 -12.42 -1.30 32.15
C THR A 230 -12.20 -2.01 30.83
N PHE A 231 -11.03 -1.83 30.24
CA PHE A 231 -10.55 -2.64 29.12
C PHE A 231 -9.04 -2.89 29.28
N ILE A 232 -8.49 -3.75 28.44
CA ILE A 232 -7.08 -4.16 28.52
C ILE A 232 -6.32 -3.65 27.29
N VAL A 233 -5.12 -3.13 27.51
CA VAL A 233 -4.13 -2.84 26.48
C VAL A 233 -2.98 -3.82 26.64
N HIS A 234 -2.77 -4.66 25.63
CA HIS A 234 -1.60 -5.52 25.52
C HIS A 234 -0.52 -4.80 24.70
N THR A 235 0.71 -4.74 25.18
CA THR A 235 1.85 -4.28 24.38
C THR A 235 2.64 -5.48 23.83
N VAL A 236 3.36 -5.29 22.72
CA VAL A 236 4.16 -6.39 22.14
C VAL A 236 5.39 -6.75 22.97
N ASN A 237 5.89 -5.82 23.78
CA ASN A 237 6.99 -6.05 24.71
C ASN A 237 6.88 -5.16 25.95
N ALA A 238 7.70 -5.47 26.96
CA ALA A 238 7.67 -4.79 28.26
C ALA A 238 8.23 -3.35 28.25
N VAL A 239 8.93 -2.97 27.17
CA VAL A 239 9.61 -1.68 27.02
C VAL A 239 8.63 -0.60 26.54
N LEU A 240 7.57 -1.00 25.85
CA LEU A 240 6.53 -0.10 25.39
C LEU A 240 5.59 0.25 26.53
N GLU A 241 5.38 1.55 26.73
CA GLU A 241 4.34 2.06 27.61
C GLU A 241 3.14 2.51 26.78
N PRO A 242 1.93 2.01 27.07
CA PRO A 242 0.73 2.48 26.41
C PRO A 242 0.35 3.87 26.92
N ASP A 243 0.00 4.75 25.99
CA ASP A 243 -0.64 6.04 26.23
C ASP A 243 -2.07 5.96 25.68
N VAL A 244 -3.07 6.19 26.52
CA VAL A 244 -4.48 6.00 26.17
C VAL A 244 -5.24 7.30 26.32
N LEU A 245 -5.85 7.71 25.21
CA LEU A 245 -6.73 8.86 25.14
C LEU A 245 -8.17 8.41 24.83
N ILE A 246 -9.10 8.72 25.72
CA ILE A 246 -10.52 8.48 25.50
C ILE A 246 -11.20 9.83 25.29
N ARG A 247 -11.95 9.98 24.19
CA ARG A 247 -12.72 11.19 23.90
C ARG A 247 -14.22 10.90 24.03
N GLY A 248 -14.91 11.78 24.74
CA GLY A 248 -16.37 11.72 24.87
C GLY A 248 -17.11 12.22 23.63
N PRO A 249 -18.45 12.17 23.65
CA PRO A 249 -19.30 12.66 22.56
C PRO A 249 -19.11 14.15 22.25
N ASP A 250 -18.67 14.92 23.24
CA ASP A 250 -18.33 16.35 23.17
C ASP A 250 -16.89 16.59 22.66
N ARG A 251 -16.17 15.53 22.30
CA ARG A 251 -14.77 15.51 21.86
C ARG A 251 -13.76 15.91 22.94
N PHE A 252 -14.20 16.08 24.19
CA PHE A 252 -13.28 16.35 25.29
C PHE A 252 -12.66 15.05 25.84
N PRO A 253 -11.41 15.12 26.33
CA PRO A 253 -10.76 13.97 26.93
C PRO A 253 -11.47 13.56 28.22
N VAL A 254 -11.64 12.26 28.40
CA VAL A 254 -12.16 11.65 29.63
C VAL A 254 -10.98 11.26 30.51
N ASN A 255 -11.12 11.43 31.83
CA ASN A 255 -10.10 10.96 32.76
C ASN A 255 -10.00 9.43 32.73
N VAL A 256 -8.77 8.95 32.59
CA VAL A 256 -8.44 7.54 32.48
C VAL A 256 -7.44 7.18 33.59
N GLU A 257 -7.68 6.07 34.27
CA GLU A 257 -6.77 5.46 35.23
C GLU A 257 -6.13 4.23 34.58
N MET A 258 -4.80 4.17 34.57
CA MET A 258 -4.04 3.07 33.98
C MET A 258 -3.34 2.28 35.08
N HIS A 259 -3.56 0.96 35.10
CA HIS A 259 -2.98 0.04 36.06
C HIS A 259 -2.21 -1.06 35.33
N LYS A 260 -0.89 -1.10 35.52
CA LYS A 260 -0.04 -2.15 34.93
C LYS A 260 -0.29 -3.47 35.64
N VAL A 261 -0.89 -4.43 34.93
CA VAL A 261 -1.22 -5.78 35.46
C VAL A 261 -0.03 -6.71 35.31
N SER A 262 0.70 -6.61 34.21
CA SER A 262 1.94 -7.37 33.98
C SER A 262 2.91 -6.56 33.10
N SER A 263 4.07 -7.14 32.76
CA SER A 263 5.10 -6.45 31.97
C SER A 263 4.56 -5.91 30.64
N ASN A 264 3.62 -6.63 30.01
CA ASN A 264 3.10 -6.33 28.67
C ASN A 264 1.58 -6.09 28.67
N VAL A 265 0.95 -5.91 29.84
CA VAL A 265 -0.50 -5.79 29.97
C VAL A 265 -0.84 -4.65 30.92
N CYS A 266 -1.63 -3.70 30.42
CA CYS A 266 -2.18 -2.59 31.19
C CYS A 266 -3.70 -2.67 31.21
N GLU A 267 -4.30 -2.62 32.39
CA GLU A 267 -5.73 -2.39 32.54
C GLU A 267 -5.99 -0.88 32.51
N VAL A 268 -7.04 -0.48 31.81
CA VAL A 268 -7.42 0.91 31.61
C VAL A 268 -8.84 1.07 32.10
N LYS A 269 -9.04 1.98 33.04
CA LYS A 269 -10.31 2.24 33.70
C LYS A 269 -10.77 3.66 33.41
N TYR A 270 -12.04 3.81 33.04
CA TYR A 270 -12.64 5.13 32.84
C TYR A 270 -14.10 5.13 33.29
N LYS A 271 -14.69 6.33 33.41
CA LYS A 271 -16.09 6.51 33.82
C LYS A 271 -16.81 7.42 32.82
N PRO A 272 -17.70 6.88 31.96
CA PRO A 272 -18.50 7.68 31.03
C PRO A 272 -19.39 8.67 31.80
N GLN A 273 -19.40 9.94 31.37
CA GLN A 273 -20.17 11.00 32.03
C GLN A 273 -21.46 11.37 31.27
N GLN A 274 -21.50 11.07 29.98
CA GLN A 274 -22.58 11.44 29.08
C GLN A 274 -22.95 10.27 28.16
N LYS A 275 -24.19 10.26 27.66
CA LYS A 275 -24.64 9.27 26.68
C LYS A 275 -24.16 9.68 25.29
N GLY A 276 -23.55 8.75 24.55
CA GLY A 276 -23.14 8.95 23.16
C GLY A 276 -21.99 8.03 22.79
N GLU A 277 -21.39 8.27 21.63
CA GLU A 277 -20.21 7.53 21.15
C GLU A 277 -18.93 8.06 21.82
N TYR A 278 -18.08 7.13 22.23
CA TYR A 278 -16.75 7.42 22.78
C TYR A 278 -15.71 6.85 21.84
N GLU A 279 -14.66 7.63 21.59
CA GLU A 279 -13.52 7.22 20.77
C GLU A 279 -12.36 6.84 21.70
N VAL A 280 -11.88 5.60 21.57
CA VAL A 280 -10.74 5.09 22.35
C VAL A 280 -9.52 5.05 21.43
N GLY A 281 -8.55 5.94 21.69
CA GLY A 281 -7.23 5.92 21.06
C GLY A 281 -6.20 5.33 22.02
N ALA A 282 -5.47 4.32 21.58
CA ALA A 282 -4.33 3.78 22.31
C ALA A 282 -3.08 3.85 21.43
N HIS A 283 -2.06 4.55 21.92
CA HIS A 283 -0.74 4.63 21.32
C HIS A 283 0.25 3.89 22.22
N CYS A 284 1.34 3.38 21.67
CA CYS A 284 2.42 2.80 22.46
C CYS A 284 3.70 3.51 22.05
N CYS A 285 4.41 4.04 23.03
CA CYS A 285 5.65 4.79 22.79
C CYS A 285 6.84 4.02 23.38
N LEU A 286 7.99 4.13 22.71
CA LEU A 286 9.28 3.77 23.29
C LEU A 286 9.72 4.94 24.16
N PHE A 287 9.82 4.73 25.48
CA PHE A 287 10.61 5.63 26.31
C PHE A 287 12.09 5.29 26.08
N LEU A 288 12.82 6.22 25.47
CA LEU A 288 14.29 6.23 25.43
C LEU A 288 14.83 6.95 26.67
#